data_AF-A0A966SBY3-F1
#
_entry.id   AF-A0A966SBY3-F1
#
_cell.length_a   1.000
_cell.length_b   1.000
_cell.length_c   1.000
_cell.angle_alpha   90.00
_cell.angle_beta   90.00
_cell.angle_gamma   90.00
#
_symmetry.space_group_name_H-M   'P 1'
#
loop_
_entity.id
_entity.type
_entity.pdbx_description
1 polymer ?
#
loop_
_entity_poly.entity_id
_entity_poly.type
_entity_poly.pdbx_seq_one_letter_code
_entity_poly.pdbx_strand_id
1 'polypeptide(L)' 'MTASDGMSAGNWTLTRMPKKAVHERYGHARDVLRVVDAPAEMPAAGEVVVRMEAAAMHIADLRTIAGADTFRYPLPR' A
#
# COMPACT_ATOMS: atom_id res chain seq x y z
N MET A 1 -6.90 -6.00 -34.94
CA MET A 1 -5.81 -6.54 -34.08
C MET A 1 -6.39 -6.66 -32.68
N THR A 2 -7.02 -7.79 -32.39
CA THR A 2 -7.70 -8.06 -31.12
C THR A 2 -6.68 -8.60 -30.14
N ALA A 3 -6.42 -7.88 -29.04
CA ALA A 3 -5.56 -8.36 -27.97
C ALA A 3 -6.30 -9.46 -27.19
N SER A 4 -6.31 -10.66 -27.75
CA SER A 4 -6.56 -11.90 -27.04
C SER A 4 -5.19 -12.42 -26.59
N ASP A 5 -4.82 -12.09 -25.35
CA ASP A 5 -3.90 -12.92 -24.58
C ASP A 5 -4.21 -12.69 -23.10
N GLY A 6 -5.09 -13.56 -22.59
CA GLY A 6 -5.30 -13.71 -21.17
C GLY A 6 -3.97 -14.15 -20.56
N MET A 7 -3.35 -13.25 -19.80
CA MET A 7 -2.32 -13.62 -18.83
C MET A 7 -2.90 -14.70 -17.92
N SER A 8 -2.51 -15.94 -18.16
CA SER A 8 -2.63 -17.03 -17.21
C SER A 8 -1.86 -16.62 -15.95
N ALA A 9 -2.57 -16.00 -15.02
CA ALA A 9 -2.15 -15.79 -13.65
C ALA A 9 -1.83 -17.16 -13.04
N GLY A 10 -0.58 -17.60 -13.18
CA GLY A 10 -0.13 -18.85 -12.60
C GLY A 10 -0.35 -18.80 -11.09
N ASN A 11 -1.31 -19.58 -10.59
CA ASN A 11 -1.53 -20.03 -9.20
C ASN A 11 -1.25 -19.07 -8.02
N TRP A 12 -1.16 -17.75 -8.22
CA TRP A 12 -1.33 -16.75 -7.18
C TRP A 12 -2.81 -16.65 -6.85
N THR A 13 -3.39 -17.75 -6.40
CA THR A 13 -4.61 -17.68 -5.62
C THR A 13 -4.21 -16.84 -4.41
N LEU A 14 -4.57 -15.55 -4.41
CA LEU A 14 -4.53 -14.66 -3.25
C LEU A 14 -5.50 -15.23 -2.22
N THR A 15 -5.20 -16.38 -1.63
CA THR A 15 -6.05 -17.06 -0.63
C THR A 15 -6.12 -16.24 0.67
N ARG A 16 -5.34 -15.16 0.77
CA ARG A 16 -5.41 -14.15 1.82
C ARG A 16 -5.40 -12.75 1.22
N MET A 17 -6.30 -11.90 1.72
CA MET A 17 -6.25 -10.47 1.46
C MET A 17 -4.92 -9.91 1.97
N PRO A 18 -4.18 -9.12 1.18
CA PRO A 18 -2.98 -8.46 1.66
C PRO A 18 -3.30 -7.48 2.80
N LYS A 19 -2.29 -7.20 3.62
CA LYS A 19 -2.40 -6.24 4.72
C LYS A 19 -1.67 -4.94 4.37
N LYS A 20 -2.23 -3.81 4.78
CA LYS A 20 -1.62 -2.49 4.66
C LYS A 20 -1.51 -1.80 6.02
N ALA A 21 -0.43 -1.05 6.23
CA ALA A 21 -0.32 -0.08 7.31
C ALA A 21 -0.97 1.23 6.86
N VAL A 22 -1.93 1.76 7.64
CA VAL A 22 -2.74 2.92 7.26
C VAL A 22 -2.96 3.86 8.45
N HIS A 23 -3.03 5.15 8.17
CA HIS A 23 -3.53 6.16 9.10
C HIS A 23 -4.51 7.09 8.35
N GLU A 24 -5.66 7.38 8.96
CA GLU A 24 -6.74 8.23 8.39
C GLU A 24 -6.84 9.59 9.10
N ARG A 25 -5.95 9.80 10.07
CA ARG A 25 -5.73 11.06 10.78
C ARG A 25 -4.24 11.21 11.04
N TYR A 26 -3.80 12.45 11.22
CA TYR A 26 -2.44 12.73 11.64
C TYR A 26 -2.29 12.58 13.16
N GLY A 27 -1.11 12.18 13.61
CA GLY A 27 -0.79 12.09 15.04
C GLY A 27 0.44 11.25 15.31
N HIS A 28 0.71 11.01 16.60
CA HIS A 28 1.81 10.12 16.98
C HIS A 28 1.54 8.71 16.44
N ALA A 29 2.54 8.07 15.82
CA ALA A 29 2.35 6.82 15.07
C ALA A 29 1.67 5.71 15.90
N ARG A 30 2.03 5.61 17.18
CA ARG A 30 1.42 4.66 18.15
C ARG A 30 -0.12 4.79 18.27
N ASP A 31 -0.66 5.99 18.04
CA ASP A 31 -2.05 6.34 18.31
C ASP A 31 -2.92 6.32 17.03
N VAL A 32 -2.30 6.30 15.85
CA VAL A 32 -2.99 6.50 14.55
C VAL A 32 -2.70 5.43 13.51
N LEU A 33 -1.56 4.75 13.57
CA LEU A 33 -1.18 3.74 12.58
C LEU A 33 -1.84 2.40 12.91
N ARG A 34 -2.49 1.78 11.92
CA ARG A 34 -3.17 0.48 12.05
C ARG A 34 -2.78 -0.43 10.89
N VAL A 35 -2.77 -1.74 11.15
CA VAL A 35 -2.67 -2.75 10.08
C VAL A 35 -4.07 -3.26 9.78
N VAL A 36 -4.49 -3.17 8.51
CA VAL A 36 -5.81 -3.62 8.05
C VAL A 36 -5.68 -4.55 6.85
N ASP A 37 -6.64 -5.44 6.65
CA ASP A 37 -6.78 -6.18 5.39
C ASP A 37 -7.23 -5.21 4.29
N ALA A 38 -6.73 -5.42 3.07
CA ALA A 38 -7.01 -4.60 1.90
C ALA A 38 -7.05 -5.47 0.63
N PRO A 39 -7.77 -5.07 -0.42
CA PRO A 39 -7.64 -5.72 -1.72
C PRO A 39 -6.22 -5.50 -2.27
N ALA A 40 -5.75 -6.45 -3.08
CA ALA A 40 -4.56 -6.23 -3.89
C ALA A 40 -4.84 -5.12 -4.92
N GLU A 41 -3.87 -4.24 -5.15
CA GLU A 41 -3.98 -3.16 -6.12
C GLU A 41 -3.84 -3.70 -7.55
N MET A 42 -4.52 -3.04 -8.50
CA MET A 42 -4.39 -3.34 -9.93
C MET A 42 -3.30 -2.42 -10.51
N PRO A 43 -2.20 -2.97 -11.05
CA PRO A 43 -1.14 -2.14 -11.62
C PRO A 43 -1.60 -1.49 -12.92
N ALA A 44 -1.16 -0.24 -13.16
CA ALA A 44 -1.32 0.42 -14.45
C ALA A 44 -0.34 -0.15 -15.50
N ALA A 45 -0.44 0.32 -16.75
CA ALA A 45 0.47 -0.07 -17.81
C ALA A 45 1.92 0.31 -17.47
N GLY A 46 2.82 -0.67 -17.42
CA GLY A 46 4.22 -0.49 -17.04
C GLY A 46 4.50 -0.64 -15.54
N GLU A 47 3.48 -0.90 -14.72
CA GLU A 47 3.63 -1.19 -13.29
C GLU A 47 3.57 -2.68 -12.99
N VAL A 48 4.05 -3.08 -11.81
CA VAL A 48 4.03 -4.48 -11.34
C VAL A 48 3.55 -4.53 -9.90
N VAL A 49 2.88 -5.63 -9.53
CA VAL A 49 2.54 -5.92 -8.13
C VAL A 49 3.69 -6.68 -7.48
N VAL A 50 4.17 -6.18 -6.35
CA VAL A 50 5.25 -6.81 -5.58
C VAL A 50 4.68 -7.43 -4.31
N ARG A 51 5.01 -8.70 -4.06
CA ARG A 51 4.84 -9.28 -2.73
C ARG A 51 5.96 -8.76 -1.83
N MET A 52 5.65 -7.79 -0.99
CA MET A 52 6.60 -7.20 -0.05
C MET A 52 7.05 -8.25 0.99
N GLU A 53 8.35 -8.56 1.01
CA GLU A 53 8.96 -9.44 2.03
C GLU A 53 9.40 -8.62 3.27
N ALA A 54 9.88 -7.39 3.06
CA ALA A 54 10.29 -6.46 4.11
C ALA A 54 10.23 -5.00 3.61
N ALA A 55 10.05 -4.05 4.54
CA ALA A 55 10.15 -2.62 4.29
C ALA A 55 10.92 -1.94 5.44
N ALA A 56 11.93 -1.14 5.10
CA ALA A 56 12.68 -0.37 6.09
C ALA A 56 11.88 0.87 6.53
N MET A 57 12.02 1.26 7.79
CA MET A 57 11.48 2.54 8.29
C MET A 57 12.50 3.66 8.12
N HIS A 58 12.03 4.82 7.68
CA HIS A 58 12.78 6.06 7.59
C HIS A 58 12.11 7.16 8.45
N ILE A 59 12.87 8.18 8.85
CA ILE A 59 12.33 9.29 9.66
C ILE A 59 11.19 10.04 8.95
N ALA A 60 11.19 10.06 7.61
CA ALA A 60 10.12 10.65 6.82
C ALA A 60 8.77 9.97 7.08
N ASP A 61 8.74 8.66 7.31
CA ASP A 61 7.50 7.92 7.55
C ASP A 61 6.81 8.46 8.81
N LEU A 62 7.57 8.65 9.89
CA LEU A 62 7.05 9.21 11.14
C LEU A 62 6.60 10.66 10.97
N ARG A 63 7.32 11.46 10.18
CA ARG A 63 6.93 12.85 9.87
C ARG A 63 5.65 12.93 9.04
N THR A 64 5.46 12.01 8.09
CA THR A 64 4.24 11.89 7.29
C THR A 64 3.05 11.46 8.14
N ILE A 65 3.23 10.46 9.01
CA ILE A 65 2.17 10.01 9.92
C ILE A 65 1.77 11.11 10.90
N ALA A 66 2.75 11.86 11.42
CA ALA A 66 2.51 13.00 12.31
C ALA A 66 1.89 14.21 11.60
N GLY A 67 1.94 14.25 10.26
CA GLY A 67 1.48 15.40 9.48
C GLY A 67 2.33 16.65 9.67
N ALA A 68 3.64 16.46 9.86
CA ALA A 68 4.60 17.54 10.03
C ALA A 68 4.64 18.46 8.79
N ASP A 69 5.07 19.71 8.98
CA ASP A 69 5.27 20.66 7.90
C ASP A 69 6.14 20.04 6.80
N THR A 70 5.78 20.29 5.54
CA THR A 70 6.35 19.68 4.31
C THR A 70 6.16 18.17 4.13
N PHE A 71 5.62 17.43 5.09
CA PHE A 71 5.34 15.97 5.00
C PHE A 71 3.85 15.63 5.06
N ARG A 72 3.00 16.66 5.00
CA ARG A 72 1.54 16.54 5.12
C ARG A 72 0.89 16.24 3.77
N TYR A 73 0.87 14.96 3.40
CA TYR A 73 0.22 14.46 2.17
C TYR A 73 -1.26 14.12 2.38
N PRO A 74 -2.12 14.18 1.34
CA PRO A 74 -3.52 13.79 1.47
C PRO A 74 -3.70 12.42 2.12
N LEU A 75 -4.60 12.34 3.11
CA LEU A 75 -4.89 11.08 3.80
C LEU A 75 -5.79 10.18 2.93
N PRO A 76 -5.66 8.85 3.05
CA PRO A 76 -6.58 7.91 2.43
C PRO A 76 -8.02 8.19 2.87
N ARG A 77 -8.97 8.08 1.93
CA ARG A 77 -10.41 8.14 2.21
C ARG A 77 -10.95 6.76 2.57
#